data_AF-A0A7S2LX72-F1
#
_entry.id   AF-A0A7S2LX72-F1
#
_cell.length_a   1.000
_cell.length_b   1.000
_cell.length_c   1.000
_cell.angle_alpha   90.00
_cell.angle_beta   90.00
_cell.angle_gamma   90.00
#
_symmetry.space_group_name_H-M   'P 1'
#
loop_
_entity.id
_entity.type
_entity.pdbx_description
1 polymer ?
#
loop_
_entity_poly.entity_id
_entity_poly.type
_entity_poly.pdbx_seq_one_letter_code
_entity_poly.pdbx_strand_id
1 'polypeptide(L)'
;MRGVGFFVGKVAFPLLFFKTVVTAKLGDVDAGTLMACALGKAAVMAATWTLAFVSYRPSRPRGERFTTASVFSFFAIATNDFAMGLPVIRALYETEGGASMDIYIAGNALVMSVAFVPLSTVLCAIGQRVQAGGGSAGGGAQGSALAAAGAFRQALGLAMEIVCNPVMVMTGLGFVYKGLLGSTLVDEGPILALPQPLGGLVDMITSPFGMLALFMTGTSMRDFKASIWLVLLVVMKVLFCAFMTYILATWLVPSSLDQAKREVLYDFSFLYGMIPSSTAPLVFSEQYDKGRSQEIATAIVIGMAVSGPMIFGSALFLEPTMSLSAPEIAGMQLTMTAVALAASGLFFGMVAVTRQVWDLAEPRRALIVAYGAVLALEQAAVLAARGGARRPTACDEEGWDIERSAASVAIDWAQCASTLMVIMMQLVTTVRKAGYKSGWRSRRRACGLVACCAVAGAVPGAFTVPDTISEMCAAAGQGNDVAMWLTASWVFCLLAASVLLGACYAVAGCIERRKQSAVSGFGAAAAGVAADVGGGGP
;
A
#
# COMPACT_ATOMS: atom_id res chain seq x y z
N MET A 1 -10.59 15.40 -10.63
CA MET A 1 -10.06 14.89 -9.34
C MET A 1 -10.74 15.49 -8.12
N ARG A 2 -10.94 16.81 -8.02
CA ARG A 2 -11.62 17.42 -6.85
C ARG A 2 -12.99 16.79 -6.53
N GLY A 3 -13.78 16.44 -7.55
CA GLY A 3 -15.07 15.74 -7.38
C GLY A 3 -14.94 14.33 -6.79
N VAL A 4 -14.01 13.51 -7.31
CA VAL A 4 -13.73 12.16 -6.77
C VAL A 4 -13.18 12.25 -5.34
N GLY A 5 -12.28 13.20 -5.08
CA GLY A 5 -11.77 13.52 -3.74
C GLY A 5 -12.88 13.86 -2.74
N PHE A 6 -13.81 14.71 -3.15
CA PHE A 6 -14.97 15.09 -2.35
C PHE A 6 -15.89 13.90 -2.10
N PHE A 7 -16.27 13.16 -3.14
CA PHE A 7 -17.16 12.00 -3.01
C PHE A 7 -16.57 10.93 -2.09
N VAL A 8 -15.33 10.50 -2.35
CA VAL A 8 -14.66 9.47 -1.55
C VAL A 8 -14.45 9.94 -0.12
N GLY A 9 -13.90 11.15 0.08
CA GLY A 9 -13.49 11.61 1.42
C GLY A 9 -14.62 12.19 2.30
N LYS A 10 -15.65 12.80 1.70
CA LYS A 10 -16.72 13.51 2.45
C LYS A 10 -18.07 12.81 2.42
N VAL A 11 -18.31 11.89 1.48
CA VAL A 11 -19.60 11.21 1.32
C VAL A 11 -19.46 9.72 1.61
N ALA A 12 -18.75 8.98 0.74
CA ALA A 12 -18.68 7.53 0.81
C ALA A 12 -17.94 7.05 2.07
N PHE A 13 -16.77 7.62 2.39
CA PHE A 13 -15.97 7.19 3.54
C PHE A 13 -16.70 7.36 4.89
N PRO A 14 -17.28 8.54 5.23
CA PRO A 14 -18.08 8.67 6.44
C PRO A 14 -19.27 7.72 6.51
N LEU A 15 -20.00 7.55 5.39
CA LEU A 15 -21.18 6.69 5.34
C LEU A 15 -20.83 5.21 5.53
N LEU A 16 -19.64 4.81 5.10
CA LEU A 16 -19.12 3.47 5.31
C LEU A 16 -18.84 3.21 6.81
N PHE A 17 -18.27 4.18 7.54
CA PHE A 17 -18.17 4.08 9.00
C PHE A 17 -19.53 4.03 9.69
N PHE A 18 -20.49 4.85 9.27
CA PHE A 18 -21.87 4.76 9.77
C PHE A 18 -22.41 3.35 9.62
N LYS A 19 -22.34 2.78 8.39
CA LYS A 19 -22.75 1.41 8.11
C LYS A 19 -22.05 0.45 9.06
N THR A 20 -20.73 0.46 9.12
CA THR A 20 -19.93 -0.43 9.96
C THR A 20 -20.31 -0.37 11.43
N VAL A 21 -20.54 0.82 11.99
CA VAL A 21 -20.94 0.97 13.41
C VAL A 21 -22.33 0.38 13.67
N VAL A 22 -23.28 0.66 12.77
CA VAL A 22 -24.66 0.18 12.88
C VAL A 22 -24.73 -1.34 12.75
N THR A 23 -23.98 -1.90 11.79
CA THR A 23 -24.02 -3.33 11.47
C THR A 23 -23.16 -4.21 12.40
N ALA A 24 -22.23 -3.63 13.15
CA ALA A 24 -21.29 -4.39 13.99
C ALA A 24 -21.98 -5.09 15.17
N LYS A 25 -21.83 -6.41 15.33
CA LYS A 25 -22.24 -7.13 16.56
C LYS A 25 -21.12 -7.12 17.61
N LEU A 26 -20.88 -5.96 18.24
CA LEU A 26 -19.79 -5.78 19.22
C LEU A 26 -19.88 -6.67 20.47
N GLY A 27 -21.03 -7.29 20.74
CA GLY A 27 -21.22 -8.18 21.89
C GLY A 27 -20.42 -9.48 21.82
N ASP A 28 -20.08 -9.94 20.61
CA ASP A 28 -19.41 -11.23 20.39
C ASP A 28 -17.89 -11.10 20.17
N VAL A 29 -17.35 -9.90 20.37
CA VAL A 29 -15.95 -9.57 20.08
C VAL A 29 -15.07 -9.79 21.30
N ASP A 30 -13.97 -10.51 21.13
CA ASP A 30 -12.92 -10.56 22.15
C ASP A 30 -12.24 -9.19 22.29
N ALA A 31 -12.41 -8.58 23.46
CA ALA A 31 -11.82 -7.28 23.76
C ALA A 31 -10.28 -7.36 23.81
N GLY A 32 -9.70 -8.51 24.15
CA GLY A 32 -8.26 -8.75 24.16
C GLY A 32 -7.65 -8.59 22.77
N THR A 33 -8.26 -9.18 21.75
CA THR A 33 -7.84 -9.04 20.34
C THR A 33 -7.92 -7.59 19.85
N LEU A 34 -9.01 -6.88 20.15
CA LEU A 34 -9.13 -5.46 19.78
C LEU A 34 -8.06 -4.60 20.48
N MET A 35 -7.84 -4.84 21.77
CA MET A 35 -6.83 -4.11 22.55
C MET A 35 -5.41 -4.43 22.09
N ALA A 36 -5.12 -5.68 21.72
CA ALA A 36 -3.85 -6.07 21.15
C ALA A 36 -3.56 -5.32 19.84
N CYS A 37 -4.53 -5.29 18.93
CA CYS A 37 -4.43 -4.57 17.67
C CYS A 37 -4.24 -3.06 17.90
N ALA A 38 -5.00 -2.48 18.83
CA ALA A 38 -4.91 -1.07 19.18
C ALA A 38 -3.55 -0.70 19.80
N LEU A 39 -3.10 -1.44 20.80
CA LEU A 39 -1.81 -1.20 21.47
C LEU A 39 -0.62 -1.44 20.53
N GLY A 40 -0.70 -2.44 19.64
CA GLY A 40 0.33 -2.69 18.63
C GLY A 40 0.48 -1.50 17.69
N LYS A 41 -0.65 -0.97 17.21
CA LYS A 41 -0.67 0.28 16.43
C LYS A 41 -0.14 1.46 17.23
N ALA A 42 -0.52 1.63 18.48
CA ALA A 42 0.00 2.71 19.33
C ALA A 42 1.53 2.64 19.48
N ALA A 43 2.09 1.45 19.67
CA ALA A 43 3.54 1.24 19.74
C ALA A 43 4.23 1.59 18.42
N VAL A 44 3.70 1.12 17.28
CA VAL A 44 4.23 1.43 15.94
C VAL A 44 4.13 2.93 15.63
N MET A 45 3.03 3.57 16.02
CA MET A 45 2.83 5.02 15.89
C MET A 45 3.90 5.78 16.66
N ALA A 46 4.11 5.45 17.94
CA ALA A 46 5.10 6.11 18.79
C ALA A 46 6.54 5.90 18.27
N ALA A 47 6.87 4.68 17.85
CA ALA A 47 8.18 4.36 17.28
C ALA A 47 8.43 5.13 15.98
N THR A 48 7.47 5.10 15.06
CA THR A 48 7.58 5.80 13.76
C THR A 48 7.64 7.30 13.96
N TRP A 49 6.83 7.85 14.87
CA TRP A 49 6.83 9.27 15.19
C TRP A 49 8.20 9.72 15.73
N THR A 50 8.74 8.98 16.70
CA THR A 50 10.05 9.28 17.31
C THR A 50 11.17 9.20 16.29
N LEU A 51 11.18 8.15 15.47
CA LEU A 51 12.18 7.95 14.43
C LEU A 51 12.12 9.02 13.35
N ALA A 52 10.93 9.37 12.88
CA ALA A 52 10.74 10.46 11.93
C ALA A 52 11.15 11.80 12.53
N PHE A 53 10.74 12.10 13.77
CA PHE A 53 11.08 13.37 14.41
C PHE A 53 12.59 13.55 14.57
N VAL A 54 13.30 12.52 15.05
CA VAL A 54 14.75 12.59 15.32
C VAL A 54 15.58 12.56 14.04
N SER A 55 15.29 11.63 13.13
CA SER A 55 16.20 11.28 12.05
C SER A 55 15.78 11.83 10.68
N TYR A 56 14.51 12.18 10.46
CA TYR A 56 14.06 12.73 9.18
C TYR A 56 14.46 14.20 9.02
N ARG A 57 15.47 14.44 8.19
CA ARG A 57 15.97 15.79 7.82
C ARG A 57 16.11 16.72 9.04
N PRO A 58 17.05 16.43 9.95
CA PRO A 58 17.17 17.12 11.24
C PRO A 58 17.43 18.63 11.12
N SER A 59 17.97 19.09 9.98
CA SER A 59 18.20 20.50 9.66
C SER A 59 16.93 21.33 9.47
N ARG A 60 15.74 20.72 9.46
CA ARG A 60 14.46 21.42 9.31
C ARG A 60 14.00 22.09 10.61
N PRO A 61 13.18 23.16 10.51
CA PRO A 61 12.54 23.77 11.67
C PRO A 61 11.73 22.74 12.47
N ARG A 62 11.72 22.88 13.81
CA ARG A 62 11.06 21.91 14.71
C ARG A 62 9.58 21.70 14.38
N GLY A 63 8.85 22.74 14.00
CA GLY A 63 7.42 22.65 13.65
C GLY A 63 7.14 21.83 12.38
N GLU A 64 7.97 21.98 11.35
CA GLU A 64 7.85 21.17 10.13
C GLU A 64 8.19 19.71 10.43
N ARG A 65 9.24 19.44 11.22
CA ARG A 65 9.60 18.08 11.66
C ARG A 65 8.47 17.39 12.43
N PHE A 66 7.82 18.12 13.33
CA PHE A 66 6.70 17.61 14.11
C PHE A 66 5.52 17.25 13.20
N THR A 67 5.19 18.12 12.24
CA THR A 67 4.09 17.89 11.29
C THR A 67 4.39 16.68 10.40
N THR A 68 5.59 16.60 9.81
CA THR A 68 5.99 15.46 8.98
C THR A 68 6.00 14.15 9.79
N ALA A 69 6.52 14.15 11.03
CA ALA A 69 6.52 12.97 11.90
C ALA A 69 5.10 12.48 12.24
N SER A 70 4.16 13.42 12.40
CA SER A 70 2.75 13.12 12.66
C SER A 70 2.07 12.47 11.43
N VAL A 71 2.36 12.96 10.22
CA VAL A 71 1.87 12.34 8.97
C VAL A 71 2.49 10.95 8.77
N PHE A 72 3.78 10.78 9.02
CA PHE A 72 4.51 9.51 8.86
C PHE A 72 4.04 8.45 9.85
N SER A 73 3.84 8.82 11.11
CA SER A 73 3.29 7.92 12.13
C SER A 73 1.83 7.54 11.85
N PHE A 74 1.02 8.48 11.33
CA PHE A 74 -0.35 8.17 10.88
C PHE A 74 -0.35 7.19 9.70
N PHE A 75 0.56 7.36 8.73
CA PHE A 75 0.75 6.37 7.65
C PHE A 75 1.01 4.96 8.19
N ALA A 76 1.84 4.84 9.23
CA ALA A 76 2.23 3.54 9.78
C ALA A 76 1.11 2.81 10.53
N ILE A 77 -0.02 3.46 10.85
CA ILE A 77 -1.14 2.84 11.56
C ILE A 77 -2.48 2.86 10.81
N ALA A 78 -2.62 3.74 9.82
CA ALA A 78 -3.84 3.90 9.07
C ALA A 78 -4.05 2.70 8.13
N THR A 79 -4.77 1.68 8.58
CA THR A 79 -5.02 0.46 7.81
C THR A 79 -6.10 0.65 6.75
N ASN A 80 -5.97 -0.02 5.59
CA ASN A 80 -7.02 -0.06 4.57
C ASN A 80 -8.07 -1.15 4.84
N ASP A 81 -8.80 -0.96 5.94
CA ASP A 81 -9.74 -1.95 6.49
C ASP A 81 -10.83 -2.36 5.49
N PHE A 82 -11.40 -1.41 4.74
CA PHE A 82 -12.59 -1.65 3.93
C PHE A 82 -12.28 -2.07 2.49
N ALA A 83 -11.27 -1.46 1.84
CA ALA A 83 -11.00 -1.76 0.44
C ALA A 83 -10.13 -3.02 0.28
N MET A 84 -9.31 -3.37 1.27
CA MET A 84 -8.47 -4.56 1.24
C MET A 84 -8.70 -5.49 2.43
N GLY A 85 -8.86 -4.97 3.65
CA GLY A 85 -9.02 -5.81 4.84
C GLY A 85 -10.20 -6.76 4.77
N LEU A 86 -11.42 -6.26 4.53
CA LEU A 86 -12.63 -7.07 4.45
C LEU A 86 -12.55 -8.15 3.34
N PRO A 87 -12.24 -7.83 2.07
CA PRO A 87 -12.10 -8.87 1.04
C PRO A 87 -11.08 -9.96 1.38
N VAL A 88 -9.94 -9.58 1.98
CA VAL A 88 -8.89 -10.52 2.38
C VAL A 88 -9.35 -11.42 3.52
N ILE A 89 -9.89 -10.84 4.60
CA ILE A 89 -10.31 -11.63 5.77
C ILE A 89 -11.48 -12.53 5.44
N ARG A 90 -12.42 -12.09 4.60
CA ARG A 90 -13.50 -12.95 4.10
C ARG A 90 -12.96 -14.14 3.32
N ALA A 91 -12.04 -13.89 2.39
CA ALA A 91 -11.42 -14.98 1.61
C ALA A 91 -10.64 -15.98 2.47
N LEU A 92 -10.16 -15.59 3.65
CA LEU A 92 -9.36 -16.45 4.55
C LEU A 92 -10.19 -17.15 5.64
N TYR A 93 -11.32 -16.56 6.05
CA TYR A 93 -12.08 -17.02 7.22
C TYR A 93 -13.56 -17.29 6.95
N GLU A 94 -14.11 -16.99 5.77
CA GLU A 94 -15.47 -17.41 5.41
C GLU A 94 -15.45 -18.89 4.98
N THR A 95 -15.93 -19.78 5.86
CA THR A 95 -16.42 -21.11 5.50
C THR A 95 -17.89 -21.24 5.90
N GLU A 96 -18.65 -22.10 5.20
CA GLU A 96 -20.08 -22.36 5.48
C GLU A 96 -20.28 -22.75 6.97
N GLY A 97 -20.78 -21.79 7.77
CA GLY A 97 -21.09 -21.99 9.20
C GLY A 97 -20.09 -21.38 10.21
N GLY A 98 -19.03 -20.70 9.76
CA GLY A 98 -18.02 -20.07 10.62
C GLY A 98 -18.38 -18.68 11.16
N ALA A 99 -17.81 -18.30 12.31
CA ALA A 99 -17.93 -16.95 12.86
C ALA A 99 -17.17 -15.93 12.00
N SER A 100 -17.88 -14.98 11.40
CA SER A 100 -17.26 -13.98 10.52
C SER A 100 -16.26 -13.08 11.27
N MET A 101 -14.99 -13.08 10.83
CA MET A 101 -13.95 -12.19 11.39
C MET A 101 -14.15 -10.70 11.02
N ASP A 102 -15.14 -10.40 10.17
CA ASP A 102 -15.59 -9.06 9.82
C ASP A 102 -15.83 -8.14 11.03
N ILE A 103 -16.33 -8.71 12.13
CA ILE A 103 -16.66 -7.95 13.35
C ILE A 103 -15.37 -7.37 13.98
N TYR A 104 -14.24 -8.07 13.90
CA TYR A 104 -12.95 -7.58 14.40
C TYR A 104 -12.35 -6.50 13.51
N ILE A 105 -12.55 -6.55 12.18
CA ILE A 105 -12.17 -5.44 11.28
C ILE A 105 -13.00 -4.20 11.61
N ALA A 106 -14.32 -4.36 11.75
CA ALA A 106 -15.22 -3.28 12.11
C ALA A 106 -14.84 -2.63 13.45
N GLY A 107 -14.56 -3.44 14.47
CA GLY A 107 -14.10 -2.99 15.77
C GLY A 107 -12.78 -2.22 15.71
N ASN A 108 -11.79 -2.73 14.97
CA ASN A 108 -10.51 -2.03 14.81
C ASN A 108 -10.62 -0.74 13.99
N ALA A 109 -11.45 -0.71 12.94
CA ALA A 109 -11.74 0.48 12.16
C ALA A 109 -12.41 1.58 13.02
N LEU A 110 -13.27 1.17 13.95
CA LEU A 110 -13.88 2.04 14.95
C LEU A 110 -12.84 2.62 15.92
N VAL A 111 -11.96 1.77 16.49
CA VAL A 111 -10.87 2.24 17.38
C VAL A 111 -9.96 3.23 16.63
N MET A 112 -9.62 2.93 15.38
CA MET A 112 -8.84 3.80 14.52
C MET A 112 -9.51 5.17 14.35
N SER A 113 -10.81 5.19 14.11
CA SER A 113 -11.56 6.43 13.90
C SER A 113 -11.73 7.26 15.16
N VAL A 114 -12.04 6.62 16.30
CA VAL A 114 -12.35 7.32 17.55
C VAL A 114 -11.09 7.77 18.30
N ALA A 115 -10.01 6.98 18.25
CA ALA A 115 -8.80 7.27 19.03
C ALA A 115 -7.69 7.87 18.16
N PHE A 116 -7.27 7.14 17.13
CA PHE A 116 -6.01 7.43 16.45
C PHE A 116 -6.13 8.56 15.41
N VAL A 117 -7.25 8.68 14.69
CA VAL A 117 -7.45 9.80 13.73
C VAL A 117 -7.45 11.16 14.46
N PRO A 118 -8.22 11.36 15.55
CA PRO A 118 -8.14 12.57 16.37
C PRO A 118 -6.74 12.83 16.91
N LEU A 119 -6.07 11.79 17.45
CA LEU A 119 -4.72 11.90 17.97
C LEU A 119 -3.74 12.43 16.90
N SER A 120 -3.74 11.85 15.70
CA SER A 120 -2.92 12.32 14.58
C SER A 120 -3.25 13.75 14.17
N THR A 121 -4.53 14.14 14.22
CA THR A 121 -4.96 15.51 13.91
C THR A 121 -4.42 16.51 14.92
N VAL A 122 -4.52 16.21 16.22
CA VAL A 122 -3.97 17.02 17.31
C VAL A 122 -2.45 17.17 17.16
N LEU A 123 -1.74 16.07 16.87
CA LEU A 123 -0.30 16.12 16.65
C LEU A 123 0.07 17.00 15.44
N CYS A 124 -0.60 16.85 14.31
CA CYS A 124 -0.38 17.73 13.16
C CYS A 124 -0.63 19.22 13.48
N ALA A 125 -1.70 19.53 14.22
CA ALA A 125 -2.03 20.90 14.61
C ALA A 125 -0.98 21.51 15.57
N ILE A 126 -0.45 20.73 16.51
CA ILE A 126 0.66 21.14 17.38
C ILE A 126 1.88 21.51 16.52
N GLY A 127 2.21 20.68 15.52
CA GLY A 127 3.33 20.94 14.61
C GLY A 127 3.21 22.27 13.86
N GLN A 128 2.02 22.59 13.36
CA GLN A 128 1.75 23.88 12.70
C GLN A 128 1.90 25.07 13.66
N ARG A 129 1.50 24.92 14.93
CA ARG A 129 1.68 26.00 15.92
C ARG A 129 3.14 26.24 16.28
N VAL A 130 3.92 25.16 16.42
CA VAL A 130 5.38 25.27 16.64
C VAL A 130 6.05 25.96 15.43
N GLN A 131 5.54 25.74 14.22
CA GLN A 131 6.01 26.44 13.02
C GLN A 131 5.65 27.92 13.02
N ALA A 132 4.42 28.29 13.39
CA ALA A 132 3.97 29.67 13.46
C ALA A 132 4.65 30.47 14.59
N GLY A 133 4.84 29.86 15.77
CA GLY A 133 5.49 30.48 16.92
C GLY A 133 7.00 30.70 16.74
N GLY A 134 7.65 29.97 15.83
CA GLY A 134 9.07 30.16 15.49
C GLY A 134 9.36 31.40 14.64
N GLY A 135 8.33 32.05 14.06
CA GLY A 135 8.45 33.25 13.23
C GLY A 135 8.33 34.58 13.99
N SER A 136 8.01 34.55 15.28
CA SER A 136 7.78 35.76 16.09
C SER A 136 8.72 35.82 17.29
N ALA A 137 10.03 35.81 17.04
CA ALA A 137 11.05 36.18 18.03
C ALA A 137 11.27 37.70 18.06
N GLY A 138 10.19 38.46 18.24
CA GLY A 138 10.23 39.92 18.34
C GLY A 138 8.93 40.47 18.91
N GLY A 139 8.82 40.52 20.24
CA GLY A 139 7.78 41.31 20.92
C GLY A 139 7.24 40.72 22.22
N GLY A 140 7.77 41.23 23.34
CA GLY A 140 6.97 41.58 24.53
C GLY A 140 6.44 40.47 25.43
N ALA A 141 7.09 40.32 26.58
CA ALA A 141 6.55 39.63 27.75
C ALA A 141 5.32 40.38 28.30
N GLN A 142 4.11 39.98 27.90
CA GLN A 142 2.86 40.30 28.61
C GLN A 142 1.74 39.34 28.17
N GLY A 143 1.27 38.46 29.06
CA GLY A 143 0.01 37.72 28.88
C GLY A 143 0.05 36.19 29.03
N SER A 144 0.68 35.64 30.08
CA SER A 144 0.71 34.18 30.34
C SER A 144 -0.68 33.55 30.59
N ALA A 145 -1.65 34.31 31.10
CA ALA A 145 -3.03 33.83 31.30
C ALA A 145 -3.91 33.96 30.04
N LEU A 146 -3.70 34.99 29.22
CA LEU A 146 -4.44 35.20 27.97
C LEU A 146 -3.98 34.23 26.85
N ALA A 147 -2.69 33.86 26.85
CA ALA A 147 -2.14 32.86 25.95
C ALA A 147 -2.68 31.44 26.23
N ALA A 148 -2.91 31.09 27.49
CA ALA A 148 -3.53 29.82 27.88
C ALA A 148 -5.02 29.76 27.51
N ALA A 149 -5.76 30.86 27.70
CA ALA A 149 -7.16 30.97 27.28
C ALA A 149 -7.32 30.95 25.75
N GLY A 150 -6.41 31.58 25.01
CA GLY A 150 -6.34 31.50 23.55
C GLY A 150 -5.97 30.10 23.04
N ALA A 151 -5.03 29.44 23.71
CA ALA A 151 -4.66 28.06 23.41
C ALA A 151 -5.80 27.07 23.68
N PHE A 152 -6.55 27.25 24.77
CA PHE A 152 -7.73 26.45 25.12
C PHE A 152 -8.90 26.71 24.17
N ARG A 153 -9.21 27.96 23.82
CA ARG A 153 -10.29 28.30 22.87
C ARG A 153 -10.00 27.81 21.45
N GLN A 154 -8.74 27.82 21.04
CA GLN A 154 -8.30 27.22 19.77
C GLN A 154 -8.15 25.69 19.85
N ALA A 155 -7.81 25.12 21.01
CA ALA A 155 -7.84 23.66 21.21
C ALA A 155 -9.28 23.14 21.22
N LEU A 156 -10.22 23.92 21.78
CA LEU A 156 -11.65 23.70 21.70
C LEU A 156 -12.16 23.88 20.27
N GLY A 157 -11.65 24.86 19.53
CA GLY A 157 -11.94 25.05 18.10
C GLY A 157 -11.43 23.89 17.24
N LEU A 158 -10.20 23.42 17.48
CA LEU A 158 -9.64 22.22 16.86
C LEU A 158 -10.41 20.97 17.27
N ALA A 159 -10.80 20.84 18.54
CA ALA A 159 -11.64 19.74 19.02
C ALA A 159 -13.03 19.79 18.38
N MET A 160 -13.62 20.97 18.20
CA MET A 160 -14.88 21.16 17.48
C MET A 160 -14.74 20.82 16.00
N GLU A 161 -13.66 21.21 15.33
CA GLU A 161 -13.38 20.79 13.94
C GLU A 161 -13.13 19.27 13.83
N ILE A 162 -12.52 18.66 14.85
CA ILE A 162 -12.29 17.21 14.94
C ILE A 162 -13.62 16.47 15.19
N VAL A 163 -14.47 16.96 16.10
CA VAL A 163 -15.79 16.38 16.39
C VAL A 163 -16.74 16.57 15.20
N CYS A 164 -16.66 17.72 14.51
CA CYS A 164 -17.40 17.99 13.27
C CYS A 164 -16.78 17.32 12.04
N ASN A 165 -15.74 16.50 12.20
CA ASN A 165 -15.26 15.68 11.09
C ASN A 165 -16.41 14.76 10.65
N PRO A 166 -16.79 14.76 9.37
CA PRO A 166 -17.92 13.96 8.90
C PRO A 166 -17.78 12.48 9.26
N VAL A 167 -16.55 11.95 9.36
CA VAL A 167 -16.28 10.59 9.85
C VAL A 167 -16.74 10.40 11.31
N MET A 168 -16.37 11.32 12.20
CA MET A 168 -16.77 11.28 13.62
C MET A 168 -18.27 11.48 13.79
N VAL A 169 -18.85 12.40 13.02
CA VAL A 169 -20.30 12.65 13.01
C VAL A 169 -21.06 11.40 12.57
N MET A 170 -20.66 10.77 11.46
CA MET A 170 -21.31 9.55 10.97
C MET A 170 -21.10 8.35 11.90
N THR A 171 -19.93 8.25 12.54
CA THR A 171 -19.65 7.24 13.57
C THR A 171 -20.59 7.42 14.77
N GLY A 172 -20.72 8.66 15.27
CA GLY A 172 -21.63 9.01 16.36
C GLY A 172 -23.10 8.77 16.01
N LEU A 173 -23.52 9.17 14.81
CA LEU A 173 -24.85 8.88 14.26
C LEU A 173 -25.10 7.38 14.19
N GLY A 174 -24.09 6.57 13.87
CA GLY A 174 -24.20 5.11 13.86
C GLY A 174 -24.52 4.54 15.24
N PHE A 175 -23.82 5.01 16.29
CA PHE A 175 -24.12 4.62 17.67
C PHE A 175 -25.51 5.07 18.12
N VAL A 176 -25.90 6.31 17.81
CA VAL A 176 -27.23 6.84 18.13
C VAL A 176 -28.32 6.04 17.42
N TYR A 177 -28.14 5.75 16.13
CA TYR A 177 -29.07 4.93 15.36
C TYR A 177 -29.21 3.54 15.98
N LYS A 178 -28.09 2.89 16.29
CA LYS A 178 -28.10 1.56 16.87
C LYS A 178 -28.72 1.52 18.27
N GLY A 179 -28.51 2.56 19.08
CA GLY A 179 -29.12 2.67 20.41
C GLY A 179 -30.62 2.93 20.38
N LEU A 180 -31.10 3.77 19.45
CA LEU A 180 -32.52 4.16 19.37
C LEU A 180 -33.36 3.22 18.50
N LEU A 181 -32.79 2.75 17.39
CA LEU A 181 -33.45 1.99 16.33
C LEU A 181 -32.85 0.59 16.17
N GLY A 182 -32.09 0.10 17.16
CA GLY A 182 -31.47 -1.23 17.10
C GLY A 182 -32.47 -2.37 16.89
N SER A 183 -33.72 -2.22 17.34
CA SER A 183 -34.80 -3.18 17.09
C SER A 183 -35.28 -3.24 15.64
N THR A 184 -34.94 -2.25 14.81
CA THR A 184 -35.29 -2.21 13.38
C THR A 184 -34.22 -2.84 12.48
N LEU A 185 -33.10 -3.27 13.06
CA LEU A 185 -32.04 -3.96 12.33
C LEU A 185 -32.47 -5.39 12.02
N VAL A 186 -32.23 -5.82 10.79
CA VAL A 186 -32.53 -7.19 10.36
C VAL A 186 -31.33 -8.05 10.72
N ASP A 187 -31.56 -9.15 11.43
CA ASP A 187 -30.52 -10.09 11.75
C ASP A 187 -30.32 -11.07 10.58
N GLU A 188 -29.22 -10.92 9.85
CA GLU A 188 -28.81 -11.78 8.73
C GLU A 188 -27.78 -12.84 9.18
N GLY A 189 -27.64 -13.08 10.50
CA GLY A 189 -26.71 -14.06 11.07
C GLY A 189 -25.45 -13.41 11.66
N PRO A 190 -24.29 -13.38 10.98
CA PRO A 190 -23.06 -12.82 11.53
C PRO A 190 -23.02 -11.28 11.63
N ILE A 191 -23.84 -10.58 10.83
CA ILE A 191 -23.84 -9.13 10.70
C ILE A 191 -25.28 -8.63 10.76
N LEU A 192 -25.51 -7.48 11.41
CA LEU A 192 -26.81 -6.81 11.36
C LEU A 192 -26.95 -6.06 10.03
N ALA A 193 -28.09 -6.16 9.35
CA ALA A 193 -28.37 -5.40 8.14
C ALA A 193 -29.26 -4.18 8.44
N LEU A 194 -29.04 -3.09 7.69
CA LEU A 194 -29.93 -1.93 7.73
C LEU A 194 -31.25 -2.27 7.02
N PRO A 195 -32.39 -1.77 7.53
CA PRO A 195 -33.67 -1.97 6.88
C PRO A 195 -33.71 -1.30 5.49
N GLN A 196 -34.41 -1.93 4.55
CA GLN A 196 -34.67 -1.33 3.23
C GLN A 196 -35.69 -0.19 3.36
N PRO A 197 -35.54 0.95 2.65
CA PRO A 197 -34.58 1.21 1.56
C PRO A 197 -33.23 1.81 2.00
N LEU A 198 -33.04 2.09 3.30
CA LEU A 198 -31.84 2.77 3.80
C LEU A 198 -30.57 1.95 3.54
N GLY A 199 -30.62 0.62 3.75
CA GLY A 199 -29.52 -0.28 3.43
C GLY A 199 -29.10 -0.21 1.95
N GLY A 200 -30.06 -0.33 1.02
CA GLY A 200 -29.80 -0.23 -0.41
C GLY A 200 -29.22 1.11 -0.84
N LEU A 201 -29.66 2.23 -0.26
CA LEU A 201 -29.09 3.55 -0.52
C LEU A 201 -27.64 3.66 -0.03
N VAL A 202 -27.37 3.20 1.19
CA VAL A 202 -26.03 3.21 1.78
C VAL A 202 -25.08 2.34 0.96
N ASP A 203 -25.54 1.18 0.49
CA ASP A 203 -24.74 0.26 -0.33
C ASP A 203 -24.47 0.82 -1.72
N MET A 204 -25.45 1.47 -2.34
CA MET A 204 -25.28 2.16 -3.60
C MET A 204 -24.19 3.25 -3.51
N ILE A 205 -24.16 4.02 -2.42
CA ILE A 205 -23.19 5.11 -2.23
C ILE A 205 -21.80 4.57 -1.84
N THR A 206 -21.73 3.51 -1.04
CA THR A 206 -20.47 3.01 -0.47
C THR A 206 -19.77 1.96 -1.33
N SER A 207 -20.49 1.20 -2.16
CA SER A 207 -19.91 0.15 -3.03
C SER A 207 -18.75 0.62 -3.94
N PRO A 208 -18.75 1.82 -4.57
CA PRO A 208 -17.61 2.24 -5.38
C PRO A 208 -16.41 2.76 -4.56
N PHE A 209 -16.53 2.87 -3.23
CA PHE A 209 -15.52 3.50 -2.38
C PHE A 209 -14.13 2.88 -2.56
N GLY A 210 -14.01 1.55 -2.46
CA GLY A 210 -12.72 0.87 -2.51
C GLY A 210 -11.97 1.17 -3.81
N MET A 211 -12.66 1.03 -4.94
CA MET A 211 -12.08 1.27 -6.27
C MET A 211 -11.74 2.75 -6.50
N LEU A 212 -12.62 3.67 -6.10
CA LEU A 212 -12.36 5.11 -6.26
C LEU A 212 -11.23 5.61 -5.34
N ALA A 213 -11.11 5.04 -4.14
CA ALA A 213 -10.00 5.34 -3.23
C ALA A 213 -8.66 4.88 -3.83
N LEU A 214 -8.59 3.64 -4.31
CA LEU A 214 -7.39 3.11 -4.98
C LEU A 214 -7.04 3.91 -6.25
N PHE A 215 -8.04 4.25 -7.06
CA PHE A 215 -7.87 5.10 -8.23
C PHE A 215 -7.34 6.49 -7.87
N MET A 216 -7.84 7.10 -6.79
CA MET A 216 -7.34 8.39 -6.30
C MET A 216 -5.88 8.31 -5.87
N THR A 217 -5.49 7.27 -5.13
CA THR A 217 -4.08 7.06 -4.76
C THR A 217 -3.21 6.94 -6.01
N GLY A 218 -3.61 6.13 -6.98
CA GLY A 218 -2.87 5.94 -8.23
C GLY A 218 -2.70 7.24 -9.02
N THR A 219 -3.77 8.02 -9.15
CA THR A 219 -3.76 9.29 -9.89
C THR A 219 -3.08 10.45 -9.16
N SER A 220 -2.87 10.34 -7.85
CA SER A 220 -2.14 11.36 -7.05
C SER A 220 -0.62 11.22 -7.18
N MET A 221 -0.13 10.11 -7.71
CA MET A 221 1.28 9.94 -8.03
C MET A 221 1.64 10.73 -9.29
N ARG A 222 2.44 11.80 -9.14
CA ARG A 222 3.01 12.54 -10.28
C ARG A 222 4.41 12.06 -10.65
N ASP A 223 5.23 11.75 -9.64
CA ASP A 223 6.62 11.28 -9.79
C ASP A 223 6.91 10.14 -8.81
N PHE A 224 7.58 9.08 -9.28
CA PHE A 224 8.07 8.01 -8.41
C PHE A 224 9.41 8.43 -7.78
N LYS A 225 9.40 8.79 -6.50
CA LYS A 225 10.60 9.15 -5.74
C LYS A 225 10.96 8.04 -4.76
N ALA A 226 11.90 7.18 -5.16
CA ALA A 226 12.49 6.20 -4.25
C ALA A 226 13.33 6.93 -3.19
N SER A 227 12.99 6.74 -1.91
CA SER A 227 13.74 7.22 -0.76
C SER A 227 13.78 6.12 0.29
N ILE A 228 14.88 6.04 1.03
CA ILE A 228 15.04 5.07 2.13
C ILE A 228 13.91 5.17 3.16
N TRP A 229 13.38 6.38 3.35
CA TRP A 229 12.25 6.66 4.23
C TRP A 229 10.95 5.98 3.78
N LEU A 230 10.73 5.81 2.47
CA LEU A 230 9.55 5.09 1.98
C LEU A 230 9.65 3.61 2.34
N VAL A 231 10.82 3.00 2.13
CA VAL A 231 11.06 1.59 2.49
C VAL A 231 10.85 1.40 3.99
N LEU A 232 11.40 2.29 4.81
CA LEU A 232 11.24 2.25 6.26
C LEU A 232 9.76 2.39 6.67
N LEU A 233 9.00 3.30 6.07
CA LEU A 233 7.57 3.47 6.36
C LEU A 233 6.77 2.21 5.99
N VAL A 234 7.04 1.62 4.84
CA VAL A 234 6.39 0.37 4.40
C VAL A 234 6.73 -0.78 5.33
N VAL A 235 8.01 -0.93 5.73
CA VAL A 235 8.45 -1.95 6.69
C VAL A 235 7.79 -1.76 8.05
N MET A 236 7.71 -0.53 8.56
CA MET A 236 7.02 -0.23 9.81
C MET A 236 5.53 -0.59 9.74
N LYS A 237 4.87 -0.28 8.62
CA LYS A 237 3.44 -0.54 8.45
C LYS A 237 3.11 -2.02 8.22
N VAL A 238 3.86 -2.71 7.37
CA VAL A 238 3.50 -4.07 6.92
C VAL A 238 4.12 -5.13 7.83
N LEU A 239 5.39 -4.98 8.19
CA LEU A 239 6.11 -5.99 9.00
C LEU A 239 6.02 -5.69 10.48
N PHE A 240 6.47 -4.50 10.91
CA PHE A 240 6.56 -4.21 12.35
C PHE A 240 5.16 -4.15 12.98
N CYS A 241 4.18 -3.57 12.29
CA CYS A 241 2.79 -3.58 12.75
C CYS A 241 2.25 -5.00 12.95
N ALA A 242 2.50 -5.91 12.01
CA ALA A 242 2.04 -7.30 12.09
C ALA A 242 2.62 -8.05 13.28
N PHE A 243 3.94 -7.97 13.48
CA PHE A 243 4.57 -8.62 14.63
C PHE A 243 4.16 -8.00 15.95
N MET A 244 3.99 -6.68 16.03
CA MET A 244 3.57 -6.02 17.26
C MET A 244 2.14 -6.38 17.66
N THR A 245 1.20 -6.41 16.70
CA THR A 245 -0.18 -6.83 16.98
C THR A 245 -0.27 -8.30 17.35
N TYR A 246 0.52 -9.17 16.71
CA TYR A 246 0.63 -10.59 17.08
C TYR A 246 1.18 -10.80 18.49
N ILE A 247 2.33 -10.21 18.82
CA ILE A 247 2.95 -10.37 20.16
C ILE A 247 1.99 -9.90 21.25
N LEU A 248 1.35 -8.75 21.05
CA LEU A 248 0.37 -8.26 22.03
C LEU A 248 -0.87 -9.14 22.08
N ALA A 249 -1.29 -9.76 20.97
CA ALA A 249 -2.39 -10.72 20.99
C ALA A 249 -2.04 -11.91 21.88
N THR A 250 -0.82 -12.46 21.78
CA THR A 250 -0.38 -13.57 22.65
C THR A 250 -0.40 -13.23 24.15
N TRP A 251 -0.37 -11.96 24.50
CA TRP A 251 -0.40 -11.49 25.90
C TRP A 251 -1.79 -11.09 26.37
N LEU A 252 -2.63 -10.54 25.48
CA LEU A 252 -3.91 -9.93 25.84
C LEU A 252 -5.12 -10.81 25.56
N VAL A 253 -5.05 -11.77 24.63
CA VAL A 253 -6.17 -12.67 24.38
C VAL A 253 -6.31 -13.64 25.57
N PRO A 254 -7.50 -13.77 26.17
CA PRO A 254 -7.69 -14.57 27.37
C PRO A 254 -7.31 -16.04 27.18
N SER A 255 -6.65 -16.62 28.18
CA SER A 255 -6.34 -18.05 28.24
C SER A 255 -7.57 -18.94 28.53
N SER A 256 -8.71 -18.32 28.84
CA SER A 256 -10.00 -19.01 29.05
C SER A 256 -10.72 -19.38 27.76
N LEU A 257 -10.27 -18.86 26.61
CA LEU A 257 -10.80 -19.25 25.30
C LEU A 257 -10.26 -20.62 24.90
N ASP A 258 -11.06 -21.34 24.12
CA ASP A 258 -10.63 -22.59 23.50
C ASP A 258 -9.35 -22.39 22.67
N GLN A 259 -8.48 -23.40 22.65
CA GLN A 259 -7.16 -23.28 22.04
C GLN A 259 -7.25 -22.97 20.53
N ALA A 260 -8.15 -23.64 19.81
CA ALA A 260 -8.35 -23.40 18.38
C ALA A 260 -8.83 -21.96 18.13
N LYS A 261 -9.81 -21.49 18.91
CA LYS A 261 -10.31 -20.11 18.78
C LYS A 261 -9.23 -19.07 19.07
N ARG A 262 -8.35 -19.34 20.03
CA ARG A 262 -7.26 -18.44 20.40
C ARG A 262 -6.18 -18.34 19.31
N GLU A 263 -5.81 -19.46 18.69
CA GLU A 263 -4.86 -19.49 17.57
C GLU A 263 -5.41 -18.67 16.38
N VAL A 264 -6.68 -18.86 16.03
CA VAL A 264 -7.34 -18.10 14.96
C VAL A 264 -7.32 -16.58 15.25
N LEU A 265 -7.47 -16.15 16.51
CA LEU A 265 -7.39 -14.73 16.91
C LEU A 265 -5.96 -14.16 16.86
N TYR A 266 -4.94 -14.97 17.11
CA TYR A 266 -3.54 -14.58 16.93
C TYR A 266 -3.21 -14.37 15.46
N ASP A 267 -3.61 -15.33 14.63
CA ASP A 267 -3.43 -15.30 13.18
C ASP A 267 -4.15 -14.10 12.57
N PHE A 268 -5.37 -13.84 13.02
CA PHE A 268 -6.13 -12.66 12.65
C PHE A 268 -5.36 -11.38 13.01
N SER A 269 -4.83 -11.29 14.23
CA SER A 269 -4.11 -10.10 14.70
C SER A 269 -2.83 -9.85 13.90
N PHE A 270 -2.15 -10.90 13.48
CA PHE A 270 -0.97 -10.83 12.60
C PHE A 270 -1.36 -10.35 11.19
N LEU A 271 -2.34 -11.00 10.57
CA LEU A 271 -2.87 -10.64 9.24
C LEU A 271 -3.39 -9.20 9.21
N TYR A 272 -4.12 -8.78 10.24
CA TYR A 272 -4.66 -7.43 10.37
C TYR A 272 -3.55 -6.36 10.36
N GLY A 273 -2.42 -6.63 11.02
CA GLY A 273 -1.27 -5.74 11.02
C GLY A 273 -0.58 -5.62 9.67
N MET A 274 -0.64 -6.64 8.81
CA MET A 274 -0.04 -6.64 7.46
C MET A 274 -0.85 -5.88 6.42
N ILE A 275 -2.16 -5.68 6.63
CA ILE A 275 -3.01 -4.91 5.71
C ILE A 275 -2.36 -3.53 5.47
N PRO A 276 -2.14 -3.12 4.21
CA PRO A 276 -1.35 -1.93 3.91
C PRO A 276 -2.05 -0.64 4.32
N SER A 277 -1.32 0.48 4.21
CA SER A 277 -1.84 1.79 4.58
C SER A 277 -3.02 2.21 3.68
N SER A 278 -4.02 2.88 4.25
CA SER A 278 -5.15 3.44 3.51
C SER A 278 -4.80 4.75 2.80
N THR A 279 -5.79 5.36 2.17
CA THR A 279 -5.63 6.65 1.48
C THR A 279 -5.73 7.85 2.43
N ALA A 280 -6.15 7.66 3.68
CA ALA A 280 -6.33 8.73 4.65
C ALA A 280 -5.04 9.54 4.94
N PRO A 281 -3.84 8.93 5.09
CA PRO A 281 -2.60 9.68 5.27
C PRO A 281 -2.25 10.60 4.11
N LEU A 282 -2.66 10.26 2.89
CA LEU A 282 -2.48 11.13 1.72
C LEU A 282 -3.31 12.42 1.86
N VAL A 283 -4.57 12.29 2.29
CA VAL A 283 -5.43 13.46 2.56
C VAL A 283 -4.84 14.33 3.67
N PHE A 284 -4.33 13.72 4.74
CA PHE A 284 -3.67 14.44 5.83
C PHE A 284 -2.39 15.14 5.36
N SER A 285 -1.59 14.49 4.52
CA SER A 285 -0.39 15.13 3.96
C SER A 285 -0.74 16.34 3.09
N GLU A 286 -1.80 16.28 2.27
CA GLU A 286 -2.25 17.43 1.46
C GLU A 286 -2.79 18.60 2.31
N GLN A 287 -3.29 18.31 3.52
CA GLN A 287 -3.79 19.33 4.45
C GLN A 287 -2.66 19.96 5.28
N TYR A 288 -1.78 19.14 5.85
CA TYR A 288 -0.81 19.55 6.86
C TYR A 288 0.63 19.68 6.34
N ASP A 289 1.05 18.87 5.35
CA ASP A 289 2.41 18.84 4.79
C ASP A 289 2.42 18.55 3.28
N LYS A 290 1.93 19.53 2.49
CA LYS A 290 1.79 19.43 1.03
C LYS A 290 3.08 19.05 0.30
N GLY A 291 4.23 19.36 0.89
CA GLY A 291 5.53 19.02 0.32
C GLY A 291 5.84 17.52 0.30
N ARG A 292 5.07 16.71 1.03
CA ARG A 292 5.30 15.26 1.24
C ARG A 292 4.19 14.35 0.75
N SER A 293 3.12 14.89 0.17
CA SER A 293 2.03 14.08 -0.36
C SER A 293 2.46 13.10 -1.45
N GLN A 294 3.44 13.48 -2.28
CA GLN A 294 4.04 12.57 -3.27
C GLN A 294 4.79 11.39 -2.63
N GLU A 295 5.51 11.63 -1.53
CA GLU A 295 6.25 10.59 -0.81
C GLU A 295 5.28 9.61 -0.15
N ILE A 296 4.21 10.13 0.46
CA ILE A 296 3.13 9.32 1.06
C ILE A 296 2.37 8.53 0.00
N ALA A 297 1.96 9.15 -1.12
CA ALA A 297 1.27 8.45 -2.21
C ALA A 297 2.11 7.27 -2.74
N THR A 298 3.41 7.51 -2.94
CA THR A 298 4.35 6.46 -3.39
C THR A 298 4.50 5.36 -2.33
N ALA A 299 4.59 5.72 -1.04
CA ALA A 299 4.68 4.75 0.05
C ALA A 299 3.39 3.90 0.19
N ILE A 300 2.21 4.49 -0.02
CA ILE A 300 0.94 3.74 -0.05
C ILE A 300 1.01 2.71 -1.18
N VAL A 301 1.33 3.12 -2.41
CA VAL A 301 1.37 2.19 -3.57
C VAL A 301 2.40 1.08 -3.39
N ILE A 302 3.61 1.39 -2.91
CA ILE A 302 4.61 0.36 -2.60
C ILE A 302 4.11 -0.56 -1.49
N GLY A 303 3.49 -0.01 -0.44
CA GLY A 303 2.91 -0.78 0.64
C GLY A 303 1.84 -1.76 0.17
N MET A 304 0.96 -1.33 -0.74
CA MET A 304 -0.06 -2.20 -1.34
C MET A 304 0.54 -3.29 -2.23
N ALA A 305 1.57 -2.94 -3.02
CA ALA A 305 2.27 -3.89 -3.87
C ALA A 305 3.01 -4.96 -3.05
N VAL A 306 3.58 -4.58 -1.90
CA VAL A 306 4.29 -5.51 -0.99
C VAL A 306 3.33 -6.32 -0.13
N SER A 307 2.22 -5.73 0.33
CA SER A 307 1.30 -6.43 1.24
C SER A 307 0.57 -7.59 0.61
N GLY A 308 0.27 -7.54 -0.69
CA GLY A 308 -0.44 -8.62 -1.39
C GLY A 308 0.29 -9.97 -1.27
N PRO A 309 1.53 -10.08 -1.79
CA PRO A 309 2.35 -11.28 -1.64
C PRO A 309 2.60 -11.67 -0.19
N MET A 310 2.83 -10.69 0.70
CA MET A 310 3.07 -10.96 2.13
C MET A 310 1.85 -11.58 2.84
N ILE A 311 0.65 -11.07 2.57
CA ILE A 311 -0.60 -11.61 3.13
C ILE A 311 -0.86 -13.01 2.58
N PHE A 312 -0.67 -13.22 1.28
CA PHE A 312 -0.85 -14.53 0.66
C PHE A 312 0.14 -15.56 1.20
N GLY A 313 1.44 -15.23 1.23
CA GLY A 313 2.46 -16.10 1.82
C GLY A 313 2.17 -16.41 3.28
N SER A 314 1.71 -15.43 4.06
CA SER A 314 1.33 -15.65 5.45
C SER A 314 0.10 -16.54 5.59
N ALA A 315 -0.90 -16.40 4.71
CA ALA A 315 -2.06 -17.28 4.71
C ALA A 315 -1.68 -18.75 4.45
N LEU A 316 -0.74 -19.01 3.54
CA LEU A 316 -0.22 -20.36 3.30
C LEU A 316 0.52 -20.93 4.52
N PHE A 317 1.32 -20.11 5.22
CA PHE A 317 1.98 -20.57 6.45
C PHE A 317 1.01 -20.79 7.62
N LEU A 318 -0.16 -20.13 7.58
CA LEU A 318 -1.22 -20.24 8.59
C LEU A 318 -2.33 -21.24 8.17
N GLU A 319 -2.15 -21.94 7.05
CA GLU A 319 -3.09 -22.95 6.52
C GLU A 319 -3.42 -24.12 7.49
N PRO A 320 -2.56 -24.55 8.44
CA PRO A 320 -2.97 -25.58 9.41
C PRO A 320 -4.13 -25.16 10.31
N THR A 321 -4.35 -23.85 10.51
CA THR A 321 -5.43 -23.28 11.33
C THR A 321 -6.56 -22.67 10.48
N MET A 322 -6.32 -22.44 9.19
CA MET A 322 -7.27 -21.89 8.24
C MET A 322 -7.74 -23.00 7.30
N SER A 323 -9.01 -23.37 7.36
CA SER A 323 -9.62 -24.30 6.40
C SER A 323 -9.79 -23.64 5.03
N LEU A 324 -8.69 -23.27 4.37
CA LEU A 324 -8.72 -22.82 2.99
C LEU A 324 -9.12 -24.02 2.14
N SER A 325 -10.31 -23.98 1.58
CA SER A 325 -10.69 -24.95 0.58
C SER A 325 -10.02 -24.56 -0.75
N ALA A 326 -9.33 -25.50 -1.41
CA ALA A 326 -8.77 -25.34 -2.75
C ALA A 326 -9.69 -24.61 -3.78
N PRO A 327 -11.04 -24.79 -3.78
CA PRO A 327 -11.92 -24.04 -4.69
C PRO A 327 -12.00 -22.52 -4.41
N GLU A 328 -11.81 -22.05 -3.17
CA GLU A 328 -11.88 -20.62 -2.83
C GLU A 328 -10.65 -19.85 -3.31
N ILE A 329 -9.45 -20.44 -3.16
CA ILE A 329 -8.20 -19.94 -3.74
C ILE A 329 -8.34 -19.83 -5.27
N ALA A 330 -8.95 -20.83 -5.89
CA ALA A 330 -9.17 -20.83 -7.33
C ALA A 330 -10.12 -19.71 -7.79
N GLY A 331 -11.19 -19.44 -7.03
CA GLY A 331 -12.14 -18.35 -7.29
C GLY A 331 -11.53 -16.96 -7.12
N MET A 332 -10.73 -16.75 -6.08
CA MET A 332 -10.02 -15.48 -5.86
C MET A 332 -9.05 -15.20 -7.01
N GLN A 333 -8.30 -16.20 -7.44
CA GLN A 333 -7.35 -16.05 -8.52
C GLN A 333 -8.03 -15.80 -9.87
N LEU A 334 -9.16 -16.44 -10.16
CA LEU A 334 -9.92 -16.15 -11.39
C LEU A 334 -10.35 -14.68 -11.42
N THR A 335 -10.80 -14.16 -10.28
CA THR A 335 -11.18 -12.75 -10.13
C THR A 335 -9.97 -11.84 -10.33
N MET A 336 -8.81 -12.19 -9.76
CA MET A 336 -7.56 -11.45 -9.96
C MET A 336 -7.11 -11.45 -11.43
N THR A 337 -7.12 -12.60 -12.11
CA THR A 337 -6.77 -12.73 -13.52
C THR A 337 -7.73 -11.92 -14.41
N ALA A 338 -9.04 -11.96 -14.15
CA ALA A 338 -10.03 -11.19 -14.89
C ALA A 338 -9.83 -9.67 -14.73
N VAL A 339 -9.59 -9.21 -13.50
CA VAL A 339 -9.31 -7.81 -13.20
C VAL A 339 -7.98 -7.38 -13.83
N ALA A 340 -6.94 -8.22 -13.79
CA ALA A 340 -5.66 -7.94 -14.41
C ALA A 340 -5.75 -7.83 -15.94
N LEU A 341 -6.57 -8.66 -16.58
CA LEU A 341 -6.86 -8.57 -18.02
C LEU A 341 -7.64 -7.29 -18.37
N ALA A 342 -8.66 -6.93 -17.59
CA ALA A 342 -9.39 -5.68 -17.77
C ALA A 342 -8.47 -4.46 -17.59
N ALA A 343 -7.60 -4.47 -16.57
CA ALA A 343 -6.60 -3.44 -16.34
C ALA A 343 -5.58 -3.35 -17.48
N SER A 344 -5.16 -4.49 -18.04
CA SER A 344 -4.29 -4.55 -19.22
C SER A 344 -4.97 -3.93 -20.44
N GLY A 345 -6.25 -4.23 -20.67
CA GLY A 345 -7.05 -3.60 -21.73
C GLY A 345 -7.15 -2.07 -21.57
N LEU A 346 -7.39 -1.59 -20.36
CA LEU A 346 -7.38 -0.15 -20.05
C LEU A 346 -6.00 0.48 -20.28
N PHE A 347 -4.92 -0.18 -19.85
CA PHE A 347 -3.56 0.27 -20.07
C PHE A 347 -3.27 0.43 -21.56
N PHE A 348 -3.57 -0.58 -22.38
CA PHE A 348 -3.39 -0.50 -23.83
C PHE A 348 -4.32 0.53 -24.49
N GLY A 349 -5.54 0.69 -23.99
CA GLY A 349 -6.44 1.76 -24.39
C GLY A 349 -5.82 3.14 -24.14
N MET A 350 -5.25 3.36 -22.95
CA MET A 350 -4.56 4.61 -22.62
C MET A 350 -3.33 4.84 -23.49
N VAL A 351 -2.48 3.82 -23.69
CA VAL A 351 -1.31 3.90 -24.57
C VAL A 351 -1.73 4.22 -26.01
N ALA A 352 -2.82 3.62 -26.50
CA ALA A 352 -3.36 3.88 -27.83
C ALA A 352 -3.89 5.32 -27.97
N VAL A 353 -4.65 5.82 -27.01
CA VAL A 353 -5.19 7.19 -26.98
C VAL A 353 -4.07 8.22 -26.84
N THR A 354 -3.06 7.94 -26.03
CA THR A 354 -1.93 8.85 -25.77
C THR A 354 -0.71 8.56 -26.64
N ARG A 355 -0.89 7.92 -27.81
CA ARG A 355 0.19 7.52 -28.74
C ARG A 355 1.21 8.61 -29.05
N GLN A 356 0.78 9.87 -29.12
CA GLN A 356 1.66 11.02 -29.35
C GLN A 356 2.65 11.27 -28.20
N VAL A 357 2.27 10.87 -26.98
CA VAL A 357 3.10 10.95 -25.78
C VAL A 357 3.97 9.69 -25.66
N TRP A 358 3.51 8.52 -26.08
CA TRP A 358 4.29 7.28 -25.99
C TRP A 358 5.26 7.09 -27.18
N ASP A 359 6.30 7.93 -27.24
CA ASP A 359 7.42 7.76 -28.18
C ASP A 359 8.17 6.44 -27.90
N LEU A 360 7.80 5.38 -28.64
CA LEU A 360 8.43 4.05 -28.57
C LEU A 360 9.88 4.03 -29.10
N ALA A 361 10.40 5.14 -29.62
CA ALA A 361 11.83 5.25 -29.88
C ALA A 361 12.65 5.39 -28.58
N GLU A 362 12.00 5.75 -27.46
CA GLU A 362 12.62 5.74 -26.14
C GLU A 362 12.57 4.32 -25.54
N PRO A 363 13.74 3.68 -25.28
CA PRO A 363 13.80 2.27 -24.86
C PRO A 363 13.08 2.01 -23.54
N ARG A 364 13.09 2.97 -22.61
CA ARG A 364 12.34 2.85 -21.35
C ARG A 364 10.83 2.74 -21.60
N ARG A 365 10.27 3.57 -22.49
CA ARG A 365 8.83 3.56 -22.80
C ARG A 365 8.46 2.30 -23.56
N ALA A 366 9.30 1.88 -24.50
CA ALA A 366 9.11 0.62 -25.23
C ALA A 366 9.14 -0.60 -24.29
N LEU A 367 10.07 -0.66 -23.34
CA LEU A 367 10.14 -1.72 -22.33
C LEU A 367 8.91 -1.74 -21.41
N ILE A 368 8.38 -0.58 -21.01
CA ILE A 368 7.14 -0.51 -20.19
C ILE A 368 5.95 -1.09 -20.98
N VAL A 369 5.79 -0.71 -22.24
CA VAL A 369 4.69 -1.22 -23.09
C VAL A 369 4.85 -2.71 -23.38
N ALA A 370 6.08 -3.16 -23.65
CA ALA A 370 6.37 -4.58 -23.85
C ALA A 370 6.15 -5.41 -22.58
N TYR A 371 6.56 -4.90 -21.42
CA TYR A 371 6.32 -5.52 -20.12
C TYR A 371 4.82 -5.69 -19.87
N GLY A 372 4.01 -4.64 -20.09
CA GLY A 372 2.55 -4.74 -20.00
C GLY A 372 1.96 -5.77 -20.98
N ALA A 373 2.57 -5.96 -22.15
CA ALA A 373 2.11 -6.94 -23.14
C ALA A 373 2.43 -8.37 -22.71
N VAL A 374 3.63 -8.59 -22.17
CA VAL A 374 4.04 -9.89 -21.63
C VAL A 374 3.18 -10.27 -20.43
N LEU A 375 2.89 -9.33 -19.51
CA LEU A 375 1.97 -9.59 -18.40
C LEU A 375 0.55 -9.92 -18.89
N ALA A 376 0.03 -9.19 -19.89
CA ALA A 376 -1.28 -9.49 -20.45
C ALA A 376 -1.32 -10.90 -21.09
N LEU A 377 -0.23 -11.30 -21.76
CA LEU A 377 -0.08 -12.65 -22.31
C LEU A 377 0.00 -13.71 -21.20
N GLU A 378 0.73 -13.45 -20.13
CA GLU A 378 0.79 -14.33 -18.95
C GLU A 378 -0.61 -14.56 -18.38
N GLN A 379 -1.38 -13.49 -18.13
CA GLN A 379 -2.74 -13.60 -17.59
C GLN A 379 -3.69 -14.32 -18.54
N ALA A 380 -3.55 -14.10 -19.85
CA ALA A 380 -4.31 -14.84 -20.86
C ALA A 380 -3.93 -16.33 -20.89
N ALA A 381 -2.64 -16.65 -20.71
CA ALA A 381 -2.15 -18.02 -20.63
C ALA A 381 -2.64 -18.73 -19.36
N VAL A 382 -2.64 -18.06 -18.20
CA VAL A 382 -3.22 -18.56 -16.94
C VAL A 382 -4.73 -18.83 -17.10
N LEU A 383 -5.46 -17.91 -17.74
CA LEU A 383 -6.90 -18.10 -18.00
C LEU A 383 -7.16 -19.24 -18.98
N ALA A 384 -6.34 -19.37 -20.03
CA ALA A 384 -6.45 -20.43 -21.03
C ALA A 384 -6.09 -21.80 -20.44
N ALA A 385 -5.04 -21.86 -19.60
CA ALA A 385 -4.65 -23.06 -18.87
C ALA A 385 -5.83 -23.61 -18.07
N ARG A 386 -6.61 -22.74 -17.43
CA ARG A 386 -7.77 -23.13 -16.61
C ARG A 386 -8.93 -23.81 -17.35
N GLY A 387 -8.96 -23.82 -18.68
CA GLY A 387 -9.95 -24.58 -19.44
C GLY A 387 -11.41 -24.29 -19.05
N GLY A 388 -11.94 -23.13 -19.44
CA GLY A 388 -13.37 -22.80 -19.44
C GLY A 388 -14.24 -23.33 -18.29
N ALA A 389 -14.29 -22.62 -17.16
CA ALA A 389 -15.34 -22.61 -16.12
C ALA A 389 -15.90 -23.95 -15.54
N ARG A 390 -15.43 -25.14 -15.94
CA ARG A 390 -16.07 -26.43 -15.59
C ARG A 390 -15.20 -27.43 -14.84
N ARG A 391 -13.93 -27.14 -14.55
CA ARG A 391 -13.07 -28.04 -13.77
C ARG A 391 -12.63 -27.38 -12.46
N PRO A 392 -13.14 -27.84 -11.30
CA PRO A 392 -12.90 -27.17 -10.01
C PRO A 392 -11.46 -27.26 -9.51
N THR A 393 -10.66 -28.24 -9.95
CA THR A 393 -9.30 -28.41 -9.48
C THR A 393 -8.38 -28.75 -10.66
N ALA A 394 -7.51 -27.79 -11.02
CA ALA A 394 -6.46 -28.00 -12.02
C ALA A 394 -5.36 -28.96 -11.55
N CYS A 395 -5.38 -29.34 -10.27
CA CYS A 395 -4.28 -29.99 -9.58
C CYS A 395 -4.59 -31.44 -9.14
N ASP A 396 -5.84 -31.91 -9.28
CA ASP A 396 -6.26 -33.23 -8.77
C ASP A 396 -6.38 -34.34 -9.83
N GLU A 397 -6.31 -34.04 -11.14
CA GLU A 397 -6.32 -35.10 -12.15
C GLU A 397 -4.89 -35.61 -12.39
N GLU A 398 -4.69 -36.89 -12.03
CA GLU A 398 -3.53 -37.81 -12.16
C GLU A 398 -2.79 -37.86 -13.53
N GLY A 399 -2.91 -36.86 -14.38
CA GLY A 399 -2.32 -36.87 -15.72
C GLY A 399 -2.09 -35.51 -16.37
N TRP A 400 -2.20 -34.40 -15.63
CA TRP A 400 -1.68 -33.13 -16.16
C TRP A 400 -0.18 -33.09 -15.94
N ASP A 401 0.60 -33.41 -16.98
CA ASP A 401 2.04 -33.13 -17.03
C ASP A 401 2.24 -31.60 -17.03
N ILE A 402 2.13 -31.00 -15.84
CA ILE A 402 2.31 -29.57 -15.58
C ILE A 402 3.66 -29.10 -16.12
N GLU A 403 4.68 -29.96 -16.09
CA GLU A 403 6.02 -29.67 -16.59
C GLU A 403 6.11 -29.51 -18.12
N ARG A 404 5.11 -29.97 -18.91
CA ARG A 404 5.20 -29.99 -20.38
C ARG A 404 4.05 -29.35 -21.14
N SER A 405 3.05 -28.83 -20.44
CA SER A 405 1.95 -28.16 -21.12
C SER A 405 2.44 -26.89 -21.83
N ALA A 406 1.95 -26.62 -23.05
CA ALA A 406 2.31 -25.39 -23.76
C ALA A 406 1.92 -24.11 -22.98
N ALA A 407 0.89 -24.22 -22.12
CA ALA A 407 0.46 -23.13 -21.27
C ALA A 407 1.43 -22.86 -20.12
N SER A 408 1.96 -23.89 -19.45
CA SER A 408 2.96 -23.73 -18.39
C SER A 408 4.26 -23.15 -18.92
N VAL A 409 4.75 -23.63 -20.07
CA VAL A 409 5.92 -23.04 -20.75
C VAL A 409 5.67 -21.58 -21.15
N ALA A 410 4.46 -21.24 -21.62
CA ALA A 410 4.12 -19.86 -21.98
C ALA A 410 4.04 -18.94 -20.75
N ILE A 411 3.50 -19.42 -19.63
CA ILE A 411 3.45 -18.69 -18.36
C ILE A 411 4.88 -18.45 -17.86
N ASP A 412 5.71 -19.49 -17.83
CA ASP A 412 7.06 -19.40 -17.30
C ASP A 412 7.98 -18.51 -18.17
N TRP A 413 7.86 -18.63 -19.50
CA TRP A 413 8.47 -17.69 -20.43
C TRP A 413 8.07 -16.24 -20.13
N ALA A 414 6.77 -16.00 -19.93
CA ALA A 414 6.27 -14.65 -19.69
C ALA A 414 6.78 -14.09 -18.35
N GLN A 415 6.87 -14.91 -17.30
CA GLN A 415 7.44 -14.54 -16.00
C GLN A 415 8.92 -14.20 -16.10
N CYS A 416 9.70 -15.04 -16.77
CA CYS A 416 11.12 -14.81 -17.00
C CYS A 416 11.37 -13.56 -17.86
N ALA A 417 10.63 -13.42 -18.97
CA ALA A 417 10.75 -12.28 -19.87
C ALA A 417 10.35 -10.97 -19.19
N SER A 418 9.26 -10.95 -18.41
CA SER A 418 8.79 -9.76 -17.71
C SER A 418 9.81 -9.30 -16.65
N THR A 419 10.40 -10.23 -15.91
CA THR A 419 11.43 -9.91 -14.90
C THR A 419 12.71 -9.37 -15.54
N LEU A 420 13.15 -9.95 -16.66
CA LEU A 420 14.26 -9.42 -17.44
C LEU A 420 13.99 -8.02 -17.99
N MET A 421 12.75 -7.72 -18.42
CA MET A 421 12.37 -6.38 -18.86
C MET A 421 12.47 -5.36 -17.71
N VAL A 422 12.10 -5.74 -16.48
CA VAL A 422 12.26 -4.88 -15.28
C VAL A 422 13.74 -4.57 -15.02
N ILE A 423 14.60 -5.58 -15.02
CA ILE A 423 16.05 -5.39 -14.86
C ILE A 423 16.61 -4.52 -15.98
N MET A 424 16.19 -4.76 -17.23
CA MET A 424 16.63 -3.95 -18.37
C MET A 424 16.18 -2.50 -18.20
N MET A 425 14.95 -2.24 -17.75
CA MET A 425 14.48 -0.89 -17.43
C MET A 425 15.35 -0.22 -16.35
N GLN A 426 15.70 -0.94 -15.29
CA GLN A 426 16.61 -0.44 -14.25
C GLN A 426 17.98 -0.09 -14.84
N LEU A 427 18.56 -0.98 -15.64
CA LEU A 427 19.83 -0.76 -16.32
C LEU A 427 19.79 0.48 -17.22
N VAL A 428 18.78 0.62 -18.08
CA VAL A 428 18.58 1.80 -18.94
C VAL A 428 18.53 3.09 -18.10
N THR A 429 17.83 3.07 -16.97
CA THR A 429 17.74 4.24 -16.09
C THR A 429 19.05 4.57 -15.39
N THR A 430 19.82 3.57 -14.97
CA THR A 430 21.13 3.72 -14.35
C THR A 430 22.16 4.28 -15.33
N VAL A 431 22.23 3.73 -16.54
CA VAL A 431 23.16 4.19 -17.60
C VAL A 431 22.86 5.63 -18.00
N ARG A 432 21.57 5.97 -18.17
CA ARG A 432 21.17 7.34 -18.51
C ARG A 432 21.57 8.35 -17.44
N LYS A 433 21.43 7.97 -16.17
CA LYS A 433 21.80 8.81 -15.02
C LYS A 433 23.32 8.96 -14.88
N ALA A 434 24.10 7.96 -15.30
CA ALA A 434 25.56 8.04 -15.36
C ALA A 434 26.10 9.02 -16.42
N GLY A 435 25.23 9.69 -17.19
CA GLY A 435 25.62 10.74 -18.13
C GLY A 435 25.85 10.26 -19.57
N TYR A 436 25.63 8.97 -19.85
CA TYR A 436 25.64 8.43 -21.22
C TYR A 436 24.34 8.84 -21.95
N LYS A 437 24.30 10.11 -22.41
CA LYS A 437 23.14 10.69 -23.11
C LYS A 437 23.16 10.50 -24.62
N SER A 438 24.29 10.16 -25.24
CA SER A 438 24.39 10.12 -26.70
C SER A 438 23.86 8.80 -27.31
N GLY A 439 22.85 8.91 -28.17
CA GLY A 439 22.44 7.85 -29.10
C GLY A 439 21.37 6.83 -28.62
N TRP A 440 20.82 6.95 -27.42
CA TRP A 440 19.83 5.97 -26.91
C TRP A 440 18.44 6.06 -27.54
N ARG A 441 18.13 7.17 -28.24
CA ARG A 441 16.83 7.39 -28.88
C ARG A 441 16.84 6.78 -30.28
N SER A 442 16.70 5.46 -30.35
CA SER A 442 16.60 4.72 -31.60
C SER A 442 15.60 3.59 -31.45
N ARG A 443 14.58 3.59 -32.32
CA ARG A 443 13.54 2.54 -32.35
C ARG A 443 14.14 1.14 -32.54
N ARG A 444 15.22 1.01 -33.32
CA ARG A 444 15.92 -0.27 -33.51
C ARG A 444 16.55 -0.78 -32.21
N ARG A 445 17.14 0.11 -31.40
CA ARG A 445 17.72 -0.26 -30.10
C ARG A 445 16.65 -0.60 -29.09
N ALA A 446 15.56 0.18 -29.05
CA ALA A 446 14.42 -0.09 -28.18
C ALA A 446 13.79 -1.47 -28.49
N CYS A 447 13.48 -1.74 -29.75
CA CYS A 447 12.98 -3.06 -30.18
C CYS A 447 14.01 -4.17 -29.94
N GLY A 448 15.29 -3.92 -30.18
CA GLY A 448 16.36 -4.88 -29.92
C GLY A 448 16.48 -5.26 -28.43
N LEU A 449 16.34 -4.30 -27.52
CA LEU A 449 16.33 -4.57 -26.08
C LEU A 449 15.12 -5.40 -25.65
N VAL A 450 13.92 -5.04 -26.16
CA VAL A 450 12.70 -5.81 -25.91
C VAL A 450 12.83 -7.25 -26.42
N ALA A 451 13.28 -7.42 -27.66
CA ALA A 451 13.49 -8.74 -28.27
C ALA A 451 14.55 -9.54 -27.50
N CYS A 452 15.63 -8.89 -27.06
CA CYS A 452 16.67 -9.53 -26.25
C CYS A 452 16.10 -10.05 -24.93
N CYS A 453 15.29 -9.27 -24.20
CA CYS A 453 14.63 -9.74 -22.98
C CYS A 453 13.66 -10.90 -23.25
N ALA A 454 12.85 -10.81 -24.32
CA ALA A 454 11.89 -11.85 -24.69
C ALA A 454 12.58 -13.18 -25.07
N VAL A 455 13.67 -13.12 -25.83
CA VAL A 455 14.44 -14.31 -26.23
C VAL A 455 15.23 -14.86 -25.05
N ALA A 456 15.88 -14.00 -24.27
CA ALA A 456 16.65 -14.43 -23.09
C ALA A 456 15.76 -15.06 -22.01
N GLY A 457 14.48 -14.67 -21.92
CA GLY A 457 13.51 -15.29 -21.02
C GLY A 457 13.04 -16.69 -21.43
N ALA A 458 13.23 -17.09 -22.70
CA ALA A 458 12.80 -18.41 -23.19
C ALA A 458 13.69 -19.56 -22.72
N VAL A 459 14.97 -19.30 -22.48
CA VAL A 459 15.90 -20.31 -21.95
C VAL A 459 15.54 -20.70 -20.52
N PRO A 460 15.50 -19.79 -19.52
CA PRO A 460 15.12 -20.15 -18.16
C PRO A 460 13.69 -20.67 -18.12
N GLY A 461 12.75 -20.06 -18.85
CA GLY A 461 11.34 -20.48 -18.91
C GLY A 461 11.08 -21.87 -19.50
N ALA A 462 12.11 -22.55 -20.04
CA ALA A 462 12.03 -23.94 -20.48
C ALA A 462 12.53 -24.94 -19.42
N PHE A 463 13.20 -24.45 -18.37
CA PHE A 463 13.83 -25.27 -17.33
C PHE A 463 13.37 -24.92 -15.91
N THR A 464 12.67 -23.81 -15.73
CA THR A 464 12.08 -23.41 -14.45
C THR A 464 10.64 -23.90 -14.34
N VAL A 465 10.09 -23.86 -13.13
CA VAL A 465 8.67 -24.11 -12.88
C VAL A 465 8.03 -22.75 -12.65
N PRO A 466 6.95 -22.40 -13.36
CA PRO A 466 6.29 -21.12 -13.16
C PRO A 466 5.76 -21.00 -11.74
N ASP A 467 6.16 -19.93 -11.05
CA ASP A 467 5.79 -19.66 -9.65
C ASP A 467 4.28 -19.62 -9.46
N THR A 468 3.54 -19.15 -10.48
CA THR A 468 2.07 -19.13 -10.44
C THR A 468 1.48 -20.53 -10.31
N ILE A 469 2.07 -21.54 -10.96
CA ILE A 469 1.53 -22.90 -10.94
C ILE A 469 1.96 -23.65 -9.67
N SER A 470 3.20 -23.43 -9.20
CA SER A 470 3.66 -24.01 -7.94
C SER A 470 2.84 -23.51 -6.74
N GLU A 471 2.45 -22.24 -6.74
CA GLU A 471 1.52 -21.65 -5.76
C GLU A 471 0.10 -22.20 -5.91
N MET A 472 -0.39 -22.41 -7.15
CA MET A 472 -1.75 -22.91 -7.41
C MET A 472 -1.97 -24.36 -7.00
N CYS A 473 -0.96 -25.21 -7.21
CA CYS A 473 -1.09 -26.65 -7.04
C CYS A 473 -0.40 -27.16 -5.78
N ALA A 474 -0.05 -26.25 -4.85
CA ALA A 474 0.65 -26.54 -3.60
C ALA A 474 1.66 -27.68 -3.81
N ALA A 475 2.54 -27.54 -4.81
CA ALA A 475 3.18 -28.63 -5.52
C ALA A 475 3.49 -29.81 -4.59
N ALA A 476 2.58 -30.78 -4.61
CA ALA A 476 2.51 -31.87 -3.66
C ALA A 476 3.79 -32.72 -3.79
N GLY A 477 4.78 -32.44 -2.95
CA GLY A 477 5.83 -33.36 -2.47
C GLY A 477 6.67 -34.14 -3.48
N GLN A 478 6.54 -33.95 -4.80
CA GLN A 478 7.21 -34.78 -5.82
C GLN A 478 7.72 -33.97 -7.04
N GLY A 479 7.93 -32.66 -6.90
CA GLY A 479 8.56 -31.86 -7.95
C GLY A 479 10.04 -32.22 -8.14
N ASN A 480 10.51 -32.20 -9.39
CA ASN A 480 11.91 -32.40 -9.74
C ASN A 480 12.80 -31.38 -9.00
N ASP A 481 13.55 -31.83 -7.98
CA ASP A 481 14.42 -30.98 -7.15
C ASP A 481 15.28 -30.02 -7.98
N VAL A 482 15.74 -30.48 -9.15
CA VAL A 482 16.57 -29.69 -10.06
C VAL A 482 15.84 -28.45 -10.58
N ALA A 483 14.57 -28.56 -10.94
CA ALA A 483 13.80 -27.43 -11.48
C ALA A 483 13.50 -26.39 -10.38
N MET A 484 13.26 -26.83 -9.15
CA MET A 484 13.15 -25.93 -7.99
C MET A 484 14.48 -25.20 -7.72
N TRP A 485 15.61 -25.91 -7.73
CA TRP A 485 16.93 -25.30 -7.56
C TRP A 485 17.26 -24.30 -8.67
N LEU A 486 16.91 -24.61 -9.92
CA LEU A 486 17.08 -23.69 -11.05
C LEU A 486 16.21 -22.44 -10.91
N THR A 487 14.96 -22.59 -10.48
CA THR A 487 14.02 -21.49 -10.25
C THR A 487 14.52 -20.60 -9.11
N ALA A 488 14.91 -21.18 -7.97
CA ALA A 488 15.49 -20.45 -6.84
C ALA A 488 16.79 -19.72 -7.23
N SER A 489 17.68 -20.39 -7.98
CA SER A 489 18.93 -19.79 -8.47
C SER A 489 18.66 -18.62 -9.41
N TRP A 490 17.69 -18.77 -10.32
CA TRP A 490 17.27 -17.71 -11.25
C TRP A 490 16.73 -16.50 -10.49
N VAL A 491 15.78 -16.70 -9.58
CA VAL A 491 15.20 -15.63 -8.75
C VAL A 491 16.29 -14.93 -7.93
N PHE A 492 17.21 -15.68 -7.31
CA PHE A 492 18.30 -15.09 -6.53
C PHE A 492 19.28 -14.28 -7.40
N CYS A 493 19.64 -14.79 -8.59
CA CYS A 493 20.49 -14.07 -9.54
C CYS A 493 19.84 -12.74 -9.98
N LEU A 494 18.55 -12.76 -10.29
CA LEU A 494 17.80 -11.59 -10.71
C LEU A 494 17.64 -10.57 -9.57
N LEU A 495 17.37 -11.05 -8.35
CA LEU A 495 17.30 -10.22 -7.16
C LEU A 495 18.66 -9.54 -6.90
N ALA A 496 19.75 -10.29 -6.92
CA ALA A 496 21.10 -9.76 -6.76
C ALA A 496 21.42 -8.71 -7.84
N ALA A 497 21.09 -8.99 -9.10
CA ALA A 497 21.26 -8.03 -10.19
C ALA A 497 20.46 -6.74 -9.97
N SER A 498 19.20 -6.84 -9.53
CA SER A 498 18.36 -5.68 -9.24
C SER A 498 18.90 -4.82 -8.09
N VAL A 499 19.39 -5.46 -7.02
CA VAL A 499 20.00 -4.78 -5.86
C VAL A 499 21.29 -4.07 -6.27
N LEU A 500 22.15 -4.74 -7.05
CA LEU A 500 23.38 -4.15 -7.57
C LEU A 500 23.10 -2.95 -8.47
N LEU A 501 22.13 -3.06 -9.39
CA LEU A 501 21.71 -1.94 -10.24
C LEU A 501 21.14 -0.77 -9.43
N GLY A 502 20.37 -1.07 -8.38
CA GLY A 502 19.87 -0.08 -7.44
C GLY A 502 21.00 0.65 -6.69
N ALA A 503 22.00 -0.09 -6.21
CA ALA A 503 23.19 0.48 -5.58
C ALA A 503 23.97 1.38 -6.57
N CYS A 504 24.21 0.91 -7.81
CA CYS A 504 24.83 1.71 -8.86
C CYS A 504 24.05 2.99 -9.18
N TYR A 505 22.71 2.90 -9.24
CA TYR A 505 21.83 4.06 -9.46
C TYR A 505 21.95 5.11 -8.34
N ALA A 506 22.07 4.65 -7.09
CA ALA A 506 22.27 5.51 -5.93
C ALA A 506 23.64 6.20 -5.97
N VAL A 507 24.71 5.45 -6.27
CA VAL A 507 26.08 5.98 -6.41
C VAL A 507 26.16 7.01 -7.54
N ALA A 508 25.61 6.70 -8.71
CA ALA A 508 25.56 7.65 -9.84
C ALA A 508 24.85 8.95 -9.46
N GLY A 509 23.74 8.86 -8.71
CA GLY A 509 23.03 10.04 -8.20
C GLY A 509 23.79 10.82 -7.14
N CYS A 510 24.67 10.19 -6.37
CA CYS A 510 25.54 10.87 -5.41
C CYS A 510 26.63 11.66 -6.13
N ILE A 511 27.25 11.04 -7.15
CA ILE A 511 28.28 11.68 -7.99
C ILE A 511 27.70 12.92 -8.70
N GLU A 512 26.50 12.81 -9.27
CA GLU A 512 25.86 13.92 -9.98
C GLU A 512 25.52 15.08 -9.04
N ARG A 513 25.05 14.80 -7.82
CA ARG A 513 24.85 15.84 -6.80
C ARG A 513 26.16 16.51 -6.39
N ARG A 514 27.25 15.76 -6.19
CA ARG A 514 28.57 16.34 -5.91
C ARG A 514 29.05 17.26 -7.02
N LYS A 515 28.86 16.88 -8.29
CA LYS A 515 29.18 17.74 -9.44
C LYS A 515 28.36 19.04 -9.42
N GLN A 516 27.05 18.95 -9.15
CA GLN A 516 26.20 20.15 -9.04
C GLN A 516 26.59 21.05 -7.87
N SER A 517 26.96 20.47 -6.72
CA SER A 517 27.48 21.22 -5.57
C SER A 517 28.83 21.89 -5.84
N ALA A 518 29.73 21.23 -6.59
CA ALA A 518 31.01 21.82 -6.98
C ALA A 518 30.84 22.99 -7.96
N VAL A 519 29.92 22.88 -8.92
CA VAL A 519 29.62 23.96 -9.89
C VAL A 519 28.92 25.15 -9.22
N SER A 520 27.97 24.90 -8.32
CA SER A 520 27.30 25.97 -7.56
C SER A 520 28.22 26.65 -6.54
N GLY A 521 29.15 25.91 -5.92
CA GLY A 521 30.18 26.48 -5.05
C GLY A 521 31.16 27.41 -5.78
N PHE A 522 31.56 27.06 -7.01
CA PHE A 522 32.41 27.93 -7.84
C PHE A 522 31.67 29.19 -8.33
N GLY A 523 30.38 29.08 -8.65
CA GLY A 523 29.56 30.24 -9.03
C GLY A 523 29.38 31.26 -7.88
N ALA A 524 29.24 30.78 -6.64
CA ALA A 524 29.17 31.65 -5.46
C ALA A 524 30.52 32.33 -5.14
N ALA A 525 31.64 31.62 -5.33
CA ALA A 525 32.98 32.20 -5.15
C ALA A 525 33.31 33.27 -6.22
N ALA A 526 32.92 33.06 -7.48
CA ALA A 526 33.11 34.04 -8.55
C ALA A 526 32.22 35.29 -8.38
N ALA A 527 31.00 35.15 -7.88
CA ALA A 527 30.11 36.27 -7.59
C ALA A 527 30.59 37.12 -6.39
N GLY A 528 31.25 36.50 -5.40
CA GLY A 528 31.86 37.22 -4.28
C GLY A 528 33.07 38.08 -4.67
N VAL A 529 33.89 37.62 -5.63
CA VAL A 529 35.07 38.37 -6.11
C VAL A 529 34.67 39.55 -7.02
N ALA A 530 33.56 39.48 -7.74
CA ALA A 530 33.07 40.58 -8.57
C ALA A 530 32.46 41.75 -7.76
N ALA A 531 31.99 41.50 -6.53
CA ALA A 531 31.42 42.53 -5.67
C ALA A 531 32.49 43.39 -4.96
N ASP A 532 33.75 42.94 -4.89
CA ASP A 532 34.82 43.59 -4.13
C ASP A 532 35.73 44.51 -4.99
N VAL A 533 35.49 44.59 -6.31
CA VAL A 533 36.30 45.39 -7.25
C VAL A 533 35.57 46.67 -7.74
N GLY A 534 34.33 46.90 -7.30
CA GLY A 534 33.48 48.01 -7.76
C GLY A 534 33.54 49.31 -6.95
N GLY A 535 34.30 49.37 -5.85
CA GLY A 535 34.31 50.50 -4.91
C GLY A 535 35.62 51.29 -4.93
N GLY A 536 35.97 51.94 -6.04
CA GLY A 536 37.25 52.64 -6.17
C GLY A 536 37.24 53.83 -7.14
N GLY A 537 36.62 54.94 -6.70
CA GLY A 537 36.93 56.33 -7.09
C GLY A 537 36.34 56.87 -8.41
N PRO A 538 36.56 58.17 -8.72
CA PRO A 538 37.13 59.25 -7.90
C PRO A 538 36.11 60.21 -7.26
#